data_AF-A0A9P7XCS0-F1
#
_entry.id   AF-A0A9P7XCS0-F1
#
_cell.length_a   1.000
_cell.length_b   1.000
_cell.length_c   1.000
_cell.angle_alpha   90.00
_cell.angle_beta   90.00
_cell.angle_gamma   90.00
#
_symmetry.space_group_name_H-M   'P 1'
#
loop_
_entity.id
_entity.type
_entity.pdbx_description
1 polymer ?
#
loop_
_entity_poly.entity_id
_entity_poly.type
_entity_poly.pdbx_seq_one_letter_code
_entity_poly.pdbx_strand_id
1 'polypeptide(L)'
;MLTKTRSAMLHSTLLFLAALPLTKALTIIPRAPTTTKKIIVQMFEWTYGLVAAECGYFLGTSGVGFVQVSPAQENWNGGGVWWDSYQPESYNISGKHGDRTSFANMVTTCHNNGVGVIVDTVMNHQTAQTSGTGYAGDTSTKYVYPGTYEYQDFHHTQCGSANGQVNNYDNATEVQFCELDGLADLATETECVRARLAEYLNDLISLGVDGLRLDSAKHIPVADISNITSRMSKTLYITQEVIYGAGEPITPNQYVVIGDVQEFRFTTTVLSAFSSGNIAQLQSVPLSGWVAPSGANSFVRITIRNEMAIP
;
A
#
# COMPACT_ATOMS: atom_id res chain seq x y z
N MET A 1 -84.24 -43.04 -5.27
CA MET A 1 -83.17 -44.01 -4.97
C MET A 1 -81.85 -43.44 -5.48
N LEU A 2 -80.79 -43.52 -4.66
CA LEU A 2 -79.37 -43.32 -4.97
C LEU A 2 -78.82 -41.88 -5.05
N THR A 3 -78.53 -41.37 -3.85
CA THR A 3 -77.30 -40.70 -3.38
C THR A 3 -76.16 -40.46 -4.39
N LYS A 4 -75.76 -39.19 -4.56
CA LYS A 4 -74.47 -38.77 -5.14
C LYS A 4 -73.47 -38.47 -4.03
N THR A 5 -72.37 -39.22 -4.02
CA THR A 5 -71.20 -39.08 -3.13
C THR A 5 -70.31 -37.91 -3.55
N ARG A 6 -69.82 -37.17 -2.55
CA ARG A 6 -68.80 -36.12 -2.66
C ARG A 6 -67.41 -36.75 -2.80
N SER A 7 -66.53 -36.14 -3.58
CA SER A 7 -65.08 -36.29 -3.39
C SER A 7 -64.42 -34.93 -3.54
N ALA A 8 -63.76 -34.48 -2.48
CA ALA A 8 -63.05 -33.21 -2.38
C ALA A 8 -61.60 -33.39 -2.85
N MET A 9 -61.14 -32.56 -3.79
CA MET A 9 -59.74 -32.52 -4.19
C MET A 9 -58.89 -31.80 -3.15
N LEU A 10 -57.93 -32.54 -2.59
CA LEU A 10 -56.82 -32.05 -1.77
C LEU A 10 -55.90 -31.19 -2.64
N HIS A 11 -55.81 -29.89 -2.37
CA HIS A 11 -54.78 -29.02 -2.97
C HIS A 11 -53.52 -29.09 -2.11
N SER A 12 -52.45 -29.65 -2.67
CA SER A 12 -51.13 -29.70 -2.04
C SER A 12 -50.39 -28.38 -2.31
N THR A 13 -50.02 -27.70 -1.22
CA THR A 13 -49.21 -26.48 -1.16
C THR A 13 -47.75 -26.75 -1.55
N LEU A 14 -47.22 -26.04 -2.56
CA LEU A 14 -45.79 -25.79 -2.70
C LEU A 14 -45.49 -24.36 -2.19
N LEU A 15 -44.86 -24.26 -1.00
CA LEU A 15 -44.19 -23.04 -0.59
C LEU A 15 -42.85 -22.94 -1.35
N PHE A 16 -42.74 -21.96 -2.25
CA PHE A 16 -41.44 -21.50 -2.74
C PHE A 16 -40.76 -20.70 -1.62
N LEU A 17 -39.80 -21.31 -0.91
CA LEU A 17 -38.81 -20.55 -0.14
C LEU A 17 -37.86 -19.90 -1.13
N ALA A 18 -38.02 -18.60 -1.35
CA ALA A 18 -37.01 -17.80 -2.04
C ALA A 18 -35.74 -17.77 -1.17
N ALA A 19 -34.67 -18.42 -1.63
CA ALA A 19 -33.36 -18.29 -1.02
C ALA A 19 -32.86 -16.86 -1.27
N LEU A 20 -32.88 -16.03 -0.22
CA LEU A 20 -32.20 -14.73 -0.23
C LEU A 20 -30.69 -14.96 -0.42
N PRO A 21 -30.01 -14.20 -1.30
CA PRO A 21 -28.56 -14.30 -1.40
C PRO A 21 -27.95 -13.86 -0.08
N LEU A 22 -27.13 -14.73 0.49
CA LEU A 22 -26.33 -14.46 1.68
C LEU A 22 -25.39 -13.29 1.34
N THR A 23 -25.75 -12.07 1.75
CA THR A 23 -24.85 -10.92 1.68
C THR A 23 -23.63 -11.26 2.53
N LYS A 24 -22.47 -11.49 1.89
CA LYS A 24 -21.18 -11.50 2.56
C LYS A 24 -21.11 -10.22 3.39
N ALA A 25 -21.06 -10.36 4.72
CA ALA A 25 -20.84 -9.22 5.59
C ALA A 25 -19.56 -8.53 5.11
N LEU A 26 -19.66 -7.23 4.78
CA LEU A 26 -18.46 -6.42 4.58
C LEU A 26 -17.68 -6.51 5.89
N THR A 27 -16.54 -7.19 5.86
CA THR A 27 -15.58 -7.14 6.95
C THR A 27 -15.23 -5.67 7.15
N ILE A 28 -15.57 -5.10 8.30
CA ILE A 28 -15.11 -3.76 8.66
C ILE A 28 -13.60 -3.89 8.86
N ILE A 29 -12.84 -3.58 7.81
CA ILE A 29 -11.40 -3.42 7.87
C ILE A 29 -11.14 -2.32 8.91
N PRO A 30 -10.25 -2.51 9.89
CA PRO A 30 -9.92 -1.45 10.83
C PRO A 30 -9.36 -0.23 10.09
N ARG A 31 -10.10 0.89 10.11
CA ARG A 31 -9.83 2.14 9.36
C ARG A 31 -9.12 3.20 10.21
N ALA A 32 -8.21 2.75 11.06
CA ALA A 32 -7.23 3.55 11.78
C ALA A 32 -6.23 2.59 12.43
N PRO A 33 -5.00 3.05 12.76
CA PRO A 33 -4.29 2.60 13.96
C PRO A 33 -5.25 2.05 15.02
N THR A 34 -5.24 0.74 15.29
CA THR A 34 -6.12 0.11 16.30
C THR A 34 -5.81 0.57 17.73
N THR A 35 -4.81 1.42 17.87
CA THR A 35 -4.36 2.03 19.12
C THR A 35 -5.06 3.37 19.36
N THR A 36 -5.07 3.81 20.62
CA THR A 36 -5.55 5.16 20.98
C THR A 36 -4.64 6.27 20.44
N LYS A 37 -3.42 5.93 20.02
CA LYS A 37 -2.40 6.83 19.47
C LYS A 37 -2.49 6.83 17.94
N LYS A 38 -2.99 7.91 17.36
CA LYS A 38 -3.27 7.98 15.91
C LYS A 38 -2.14 8.60 15.07
N ILE A 39 -1.08 9.10 15.71
CA ILE A 39 0.03 9.76 15.00
C ILE A 39 0.95 8.71 14.38
N ILE A 40 1.22 8.88 13.08
CA ILE A 40 2.20 8.11 12.31
C ILE A 40 3.39 9.03 12.04
N VAL A 41 4.60 8.57 12.34
CA VAL A 41 5.84 9.27 12.00
C VAL A 41 6.58 8.48 10.92
N GLN A 42 6.83 9.09 9.77
CA GLN A 42 7.67 8.48 8.72
C GLN A 42 9.14 8.77 9.01
N MET A 43 9.92 7.73 9.29
CA MET A 43 11.37 7.81 9.51
C MET A 43 12.11 7.51 8.21
N PHE A 44 11.94 8.42 7.25
CA PHE A 44 12.46 8.29 5.89
C PHE A 44 13.99 8.15 5.87
N GLU A 45 14.49 7.08 5.26
CA GLU A 45 15.91 6.73 5.09
C GLU A 45 16.66 6.30 6.36
N TRP A 46 15.99 6.18 7.51
CA TRP A 46 16.65 5.72 8.73
C TRP A 46 16.92 4.21 8.67
N THR A 47 18.08 3.79 9.19
CA THR A 47 18.35 2.36 9.36
C THR A 47 17.46 1.78 10.46
N TYR A 48 17.18 0.48 10.40
CA TYR A 48 16.32 -0.16 11.41
C TYR A 48 16.85 -0.01 12.84
N GLY A 49 18.18 -0.02 13.01
CA GLY A 49 18.80 0.23 14.30
C GLY A 49 18.51 1.63 14.85
N LEU A 50 18.55 2.67 13.99
CA LEU A 50 18.22 4.04 14.42
C LEU A 50 16.72 4.21 14.70
N VAL A 51 15.85 3.57 13.91
CA VAL A 51 14.40 3.53 14.18
C VAL A 51 14.12 2.87 15.54
N ALA A 52 14.75 1.74 15.82
CA ALA A 52 14.62 1.03 17.10
C ALA A 52 15.01 1.93 18.29
N ALA A 53 16.14 2.65 18.17
CA ALA A 53 16.59 3.60 19.18
C ALA A 53 15.58 4.74 19.40
N GLU A 54 15.06 5.32 18.32
CA GLU A 54 14.11 6.44 18.38
C GLU A 54 12.75 6.01 18.97
N CYS A 55 12.32 4.76 18.72
CA CYS A 55 11.15 4.18 19.35
C CYS A 55 11.24 4.18 20.88
N GLY A 56 12.41 3.84 21.44
CA GLY A 56 12.67 3.87 22.88
C GLY A 56 12.94 5.27 23.44
N TYR A 57 13.60 6.13 22.65
CA TYR A 57 14.01 7.46 23.09
C TYR A 57 12.86 8.47 23.09
N PHE A 58 12.09 8.54 22.00
CA PHE A 58 11.14 9.62 21.77
C PHE A 58 9.75 9.16 21.32
N LEU A 59 9.63 8.26 20.33
CA LEU A 59 8.32 7.97 19.74
C LEU A 59 7.36 7.35 20.75
N GLY A 60 7.83 6.36 21.53
CA GLY A 60 7.01 5.67 22.53
C GLY A 60 6.42 6.61 23.59
N THR A 61 7.20 7.59 24.03
CA THR A 61 6.83 8.57 25.07
C THR A 61 6.05 9.77 24.53
N SER A 62 6.12 10.05 23.23
CA SER A 62 5.53 11.25 22.59
C SER A 62 4.12 11.06 22.03
N GLY A 63 3.45 9.96 22.38
CA GLY A 63 2.09 9.69 21.88
C GLY A 63 2.02 9.25 20.41
N VAL A 64 3.17 8.91 19.81
CA VAL A 64 3.23 8.30 18.47
C VAL A 64 2.68 6.88 18.56
N GLY A 65 1.76 6.55 17.65
CA GLY A 65 1.17 5.23 17.58
C GLY A 65 1.92 4.29 16.66
N PHE A 66 2.44 4.83 15.55
CA PHE A 66 3.10 4.04 14.51
C PHE A 66 4.32 4.76 13.95
N VAL A 67 5.34 3.99 13.62
CA VAL A 67 6.45 4.44 12.77
C VAL A 67 6.29 3.85 11.38
N GLN A 68 6.39 4.67 10.33
CA GLN A 68 6.54 4.19 8.95
C GLN A 68 8.02 4.15 8.59
N VAL A 69 8.51 2.97 8.21
CA VAL A 69 9.90 2.76 7.77
C VAL A 69 10.01 2.71 6.25
N SER A 70 11.18 3.03 5.72
CA SER A 70 11.51 2.83 4.29
C SER A 70 11.38 1.35 3.87
N PRO A 71 11.32 1.06 2.55
CA PRO A 71 11.10 -0.30 2.06
C PRO A 71 12.08 -1.34 2.60
N ALA A 72 11.54 -2.53 2.93
CA ALA A 72 12.28 -3.55 3.66
C ALA A 72 12.88 -4.66 2.81
N GLN A 73 12.30 -4.89 1.64
CA GLN A 73 12.82 -5.79 0.65
C GLN A 73 14.17 -5.32 0.11
N GLU A 74 14.97 -6.27 -0.37
CA GLU A 74 16.20 -5.97 -1.06
C GLU A 74 15.92 -5.06 -2.25
N ASN A 75 16.75 -4.03 -2.35
CA ASN A 75 16.68 -3.03 -3.37
C ASN A 75 17.99 -2.97 -4.15
N TRP A 76 17.89 -2.45 -5.37
CA TRP A 76 19.03 -2.18 -6.24
C TRP A 76 20.07 -1.31 -5.52
N ASN A 77 21.34 -1.67 -5.62
CA ASN A 77 22.44 -0.90 -5.05
C ASN A 77 22.94 0.15 -6.05
N GLY A 78 22.24 1.30 -6.07
CA GLY A 78 22.52 2.45 -6.94
C GLY A 78 23.54 3.46 -6.40
N GLY A 79 24.19 3.16 -5.28
CA GLY A 79 25.15 4.06 -4.63
C GLY A 79 24.60 4.82 -3.41
N GLY A 80 23.46 4.40 -2.86
CA GLY A 80 22.93 4.91 -1.60
C GLY A 80 22.05 6.15 -1.74
N VAL A 81 21.50 6.40 -2.92
CA VAL A 81 20.51 7.47 -3.11
C VAL A 81 19.16 7.01 -2.60
N TRP A 82 18.30 7.95 -2.21
CA TRP A 82 17.06 7.62 -1.50
C TRP A 82 16.12 6.72 -2.34
N TRP A 83 16.08 6.96 -3.66
CA TRP A 83 15.21 6.24 -4.58
C TRP A 83 15.71 4.82 -4.91
N ASP A 84 16.92 4.44 -4.49
CA ASP A 84 17.39 3.05 -4.55
C ASP A 84 16.38 2.12 -3.88
N SER A 85 15.85 2.52 -2.71
CA SER A 85 14.89 1.73 -1.93
C SER A 85 13.59 1.40 -2.67
N TYR A 86 13.28 2.14 -3.74
CA TYR A 86 12.07 1.98 -4.53
C TYR A 86 12.32 1.19 -5.82
N GLN A 87 13.48 0.54 -5.95
CA GLN A 87 13.78 -0.40 -7.03
C GLN A 87 14.04 -1.79 -6.44
N PRO A 88 12.99 -2.59 -6.22
CA PRO A 88 13.13 -3.93 -5.65
C PRO A 88 14.00 -4.83 -6.55
N GLU A 89 14.88 -5.60 -5.92
CA GLU A 89 15.71 -6.63 -6.58
C GLU A 89 15.21 -8.04 -6.25
N SER A 90 14.79 -8.24 -4.99
CA SER A 90 14.19 -9.48 -4.50
C SER A 90 13.26 -9.14 -3.32
N TYR A 91 12.55 -10.14 -2.78
CA TYR A 91 11.75 -9.99 -1.56
C TYR A 91 12.49 -10.43 -0.29
N ASN A 92 13.81 -10.66 -0.36
CA ASN A 92 14.62 -10.85 0.83
C ASN A 92 14.56 -9.60 1.70
N ILE A 93 14.34 -9.74 3.01
CA ILE A 93 14.40 -8.60 3.93
C ILE A 93 15.88 -8.31 4.22
N SER A 94 16.52 -7.60 3.30
CA SER A 94 17.93 -7.23 3.37
C SER A 94 18.21 -6.14 2.34
N GLY A 95 18.02 -4.88 2.72
CA GLY A 95 18.20 -3.73 1.83
C GLY A 95 19.14 -2.68 2.42
N LYS A 96 19.17 -1.51 1.78
CA LYS A 96 19.96 -0.34 2.22
C LYS A 96 19.84 0.00 3.73
N HIS A 97 18.70 -0.28 4.35
CA HIS A 97 18.40 0.13 5.73
C HIS A 97 18.75 -0.91 6.81
N GLY A 98 19.12 -2.13 6.41
CA GLY A 98 19.46 -3.22 7.32
C GLY A 98 18.99 -4.58 6.82
N ASP A 99 19.45 -5.62 7.52
CA ASP A 99 19.09 -7.01 7.30
C ASP A 99 17.82 -7.43 8.07
N ARG A 100 17.37 -8.66 7.85
CA ARG A 100 16.23 -9.26 8.53
C ARG A 100 16.37 -9.23 10.06
N THR A 101 17.57 -9.44 10.58
CA THR A 101 17.84 -9.44 12.03
C THR A 101 17.59 -8.08 12.64
N SER A 102 18.17 -7.03 12.05
CA SER A 102 17.98 -5.65 12.50
C SER A 102 16.54 -5.17 12.30
N PHE A 103 15.86 -5.59 11.23
CA PHE A 103 14.43 -5.33 11.02
C PHE A 103 13.57 -5.95 12.14
N ALA A 104 13.75 -7.25 12.42
CA ALA A 104 12.98 -7.94 13.47
C ALA A 104 13.24 -7.35 14.88
N ASN A 105 14.50 -6.96 15.15
CA ASN A 105 14.85 -6.26 16.39
C ASN A 105 14.16 -4.89 16.49
N MET A 106 14.08 -4.15 15.39
CA MET A 106 13.38 -2.86 15.32
C MET A 106 11.89 -3.02 15.61
N VAL A 107 11.22 -3.99 14.97
CA VAL A 107 9.79 -4.27 15.23
C VAL A 107 9.59 -4.60 16.72
N THR A 108 10.37 -5.53 17.26
CA THR A 108 10.29 -5.92 18.67
C THR A 108 10.51 -4.74 19.62
N THR A 109 11.52 -3.91 19.33
CA THR A 109 11.85 -2.75 20.17
C THR A 109 10.76 -1.69 20.12
N CYS A 110 10.20 -1.39 18.94
CA CYS A 110 9.10 -0.45 18.80
C CYS A 110 7.84 -0.93 19.53
N HIS A 111 7.50 -2.21 19.41
CA HIS A 111 6.38 -2.82 20.13
C HIS A 111 6.54 -2.74 21.64
N ASN A 112 7.74 -3.03 22.17
CA ASN A 112 8.04 -2.90 23.60
C ASN A 112 7.86 -1.46 24.13
N ASN A 113 7.91 -0.47 23.23
CA ASN A 113 7.69 0.95 23.55
C ASN A 113 6.29 1.45 23.12
N GLY A 114 5.38 0.53 22.77
CA GLY A 114 4.00 0.83 22.40
C GLY A 114 3.86 1.59 21.08
N VAL A 115 4.77 1.36 20.14
CA VAL A 115 4.77 1.93 18.77
C VAL A 115 4.65 0.78 17.77
N GLY A 116 3.60 0.78 16.96
CA GLY A 116 3.43 -0.17 15.86
C GLY A 116 4.31 0.17 14.66
N VAL A 117 4.52 -0.80 13.76
CA VAL A 117 5.38 -0.61 12.58
C VAL A 117 4.57 -0.70 11.29
N ILE A 118 4.68 0.33 10.46
CA ILE A 118 4.18 0.38 9.09
C ILE A 118 5.36 0.25 8.14
N VAL A 119 5.28 -0.68 7.18
CA VAL A 119 6.34 -0.86 6.17
C VAL A 119 5.89 -0.26 4.86
N ASP A 120 6.77 0.50 4.21
CA ASP A 120 6.59 0.93 2.83
C ASP A 120 6.81 -0.26 1.88
N THR A 121 5.80 -0.59 1.09
CA THR A 121 5.78 -1.81 0.26
C THR A 121 5.66 -1.45 -1.20
N VAL A 122 6.69 -1.83 -1.97
CA VAL A 122 6.76 -1.61 -3.42
C VAL A 122 6.27 -2.88 -4.11
N MET A 123 5.08 -2.81 -4.67
CA MET A 123 4.39 -3.95 -5.27
C MET A 123 4.06 -3.76 -6.76
N ASN A 124 4.26 -2.55 -7.28
CA ASN A 124 3.94 -2.23 -8.66
C ASN A 124 5.00 -2.74 -9.63
N HIS A 125 6.28 -2.62 -9.27
CA HIS A 125 7.38 -2.77 -10.21
C HIS A 125 8.60 -3.43 -9.55
N GLN A 126 9.58 -3.75 -10.39
CA GLN A 126 10.96 -4.04 -10.03
C GLN A 126 11.89 -2.94 -10.56
N THR A 127 13.21 -3.17 -10.60
CA THR A 127 14.20 -2.20 -11.07
C THR A 127 13.98 -1.70 -12.51
N ALA A 128 14.45 -0.48 -12.81
CA ALA A 128 14.51 0.05 -14.18
C ALA A 128 15.79 -0.35 -14.93
N GLN A 129 16.70 -1.07 -14.27
CA GLN A 129 18.06 -1.28 -14.74
C GLN A 129 18.12 -2.41 -15.77
N THR A 130 18.93 -2.24 -16.81
CA THR A 130 19.22 -3.33 -17.76
C THR A 130 19.83 -4.55 -17.06
N SER A 131 20.69 -4.30 -16.07
CA SER A 131 21.25 -5.28 -15.16
C SER A 131 21.61 -4.62 -13.84
N GLY A 132 21.42 -5.34 -12.72
CA GLY A 132 21.59 -4.80 -11.38
C GLY A 132 22.21 -5.79 -10.41
N THR A 133 22.65 -5.26 -9.27
CA THR A 133 22.97 -6.06 -8.08
C THR A 133 22.32 -5.35 -6.90
N GLY A 134 21.57 -6.10 -6.10
CA GLY A 134 20.94 -5.59 -4.89
C GLY A 134 21.92 -5.49 -3.71
N TYR A 135 21.45 -4.88 -2.62
CA TYR A 135 22.24 -4.74 -1.40
C TYR A 135 22.57 -6.06 -0.70
N ALA A 136 21.78 -7.13 -0.91
CA ALA A 136 22.08 -8.47 -0.39
C ALA A 136 22.89 -9.33 -1.37
N GLY A 137 23.13 -8.82 -2.59
CA GLY A 137 23.96 -9.45 -3.61
C GLY A 137 23.18 -10.22 -4.67
N ASP A 138 21.84 -10.20 -4.64
CA ASP A 138 21.04 -10.77 -5.72
C ASP A 138 21.29 -9.96 -7.01
N THR A 139 21.33 -10.65 -8.15
CA THR A 139 21.60 -10.02 -9.45
C THR A 139 20.44 -10.25 -10.41
N SER A 140 20.04 -9.21 -11.12
CA SER A 140 18.98 -9.27 -12.12
C SER A 140 19.42 -8.70 -13.47
N THR A 141 18.62 -9.02 -14.49
CA THR A 141 18.49 -8.19 -15.70
C THR A 141 17.06 -7.67 -15.77
N LYS A 142 16.80 -6.62 -16.56
CA LYS A 142 15.45 -6.10 -16.69
C LYS A 142 14.46 -7.23 -17.06
N TYR A 143 13.39 -7.37 -16.27
CA TYR A 143 12.37 -8.43 -16.36
C TYR A 143 12.80 -9.85 -15.95
N VAL A 144 14.02 -10.07 -15.46
CA VAL A 144 14.47 -11.38 -14.98
C VAL A 144 15.15 -11.21 -13.63
N TYR A 145 14.45 -11.63 -12.58
CA TYR A 145 14.84 -11.53 -11.18
C TYR A 145 14.91 -12.96 -10.63
N PRO A 146 16.08 -13.63 -10.74
CA PRO A 146 16.23 -15.05 -10.46
C PRO A 146 15.60 -15.48 -9.14
N GLY A 147 14.76 -16.51 -9.17
CA GLY A 147 14.07 -17.02 -7.99
C GLY A 147 12.84 -16.20 -7.57
N THR A 148 12.62 -15.02 -8.15
CA THR A 148 11.47 -14.13 -7.86
C THR A 148 10.51 -14.04 -9.04
N TYR A 149 10.97 -13.51 -10.18
CA TYR A 149 10.16 -13.27 -11.39
C TYR A 149 10.94 -13.52 -12.67
N GLU A 150 10.22 -13.92 -13.70
CA GLU A 150 10.70 -14.12 -15.06
C GLU A 150 10.00 -13.17 -16.04
N TYR A 151 10.44 -13.16 -17.30
CA TYR A 151 9.96 -12.19 -18.30
C TYR A 151 8.43 -12.11 -18.42
N GLN A 152 7.73 -13.25 -18.31
CA GLN A 152 6.26 -13.30 -18.41
C GLN A 152 5.51 -12.69 -17.22
N ASP A 153 6.19 -12.42 -16.11
CA ASP A 153 5.57 -11.87 -14.89
C ASP A 153 5.47 -10.34 -14.93
N PHE A 154 5.81 -9.72 -16.08
CA PHE A 154 5.77 -8.29 -16.32
C PHE A 154 4.83 -7.94 -17.48
N HIS A 155 4.25 -6.74 -17.43
CA HIS A 155 3.50 -6.20 -18.55
C HIS A 155 4.45 -5.83 -19.70
N HIS A 156 4.02 -6.11 -20.93
CA HIS A 156 4.75 -5.75 -22.15
C HIS A 156 3.79 -5.07 -23.12
N THR A 157 3.07 -5.87 -23.89
CA THR A 157 2.14 -5.37 -24.92
C THR A 157 0.86 -4.77 -24.34
N GLN A 158 0.53 -5.10 -23.08
CA GLN A 158 -0.64 -4.63 -22.34
C GLN A 158 -0.63 -3.11 -22.11
N CYS A 159 0.57 -2.53 -21.98
CA CYS A 159 0.79 -1.09 -21.85
C CYS A 159 0.14 -0.28 -22.98
N GLY A 160 0.32 -0.73 -24.23
CA GLY A 160 -0.20 -0.05 -25.42
C GLY A 160 0.46 1.30 -25.76
N SER A 161 1.36 1.84 -24.93
CA SER A 161 2.13 3.06 -25.24
C SER A 161 3.31 2.76 -26.16
N ALA A 162 3.73 3.76 -26.95
CA ALA A 162 4.75 3.57 -27.99
C ALA A 162 6.16 3.25 -27.45
N ASN A 163 6.48 3.73 -26.24
CA ASN A 163 7.77 3.53 -25.58
C ASN A 163 7.68 2.56 -24.39
N GLY A 164 6.51 1.96 -24.14
CA GLY A 164 6.29 1.08 -22.99
C GLY A 164 6.14 1.80 -21.65
N GLN A 165 6.14 3.14 -21.63
CA GLN A 165 6.10 3.93 -20.39
C GLN A 165 4.77 4.68 -20.21
N VAL A 166 4.54 5.14 -18.99
CA VAL A 166 3.45 6.05 -18.65
C VAL A 166 3.79 7.46 -19.18
N ASN A 167 3.06 7.94 -20.18
CA ASN A 167 3.17 9.30 -20.72
C ASN A 167 1.85 10.08 -20.62
N ASN A 168 0.72 9.36 -20.59
CA ASN A 168 -0.61 9.95 -20.56
C ASN A 168 -1.44 9.49 -19.35
N TYR A 169 -1.56 10.36 -18.35
CA TYR A 169 -2.36 10.09 -17.15
C TYR A 169 -3.88 10.13 -17.38
N ASP A 170 -4.36 10.58 -18.55
CA ASP A 170 -5.79 10.48 -18.93
C ASP A 170 -6.16 9.08 -19.45
N ASN A 171 -5.16 8.20 -19.65
CA ASN A 171 -5.36 6.82 -20.12
C ASN A 171 -5.13 5.84 -18.97
N ALA A 172 -6.22 5.29 -18.41
CA ALA A 172 -6.14 4.35 -17.29
C ALA A 172 -5.32 3.10 -17.60
N THR A 173 -5.39 2.59 -18.84
CA THR A 173 -4.59 1.43 -19.26
C THR A 173 -3.11 1.76 -19.26
N GLU A 174 -2.74 2.94 -19.76
CA GLU A 174 -1.34 3.36 -19.76
C GLU A 174 -0.82 3.54 -18.33
N VAL A 175 -1.60 4.17 -17.45
CA VAL A 175 -1.20 4.37 -16.04
C VAL A 175 -1.01 3.05 -15.28
N GLN A 176 -1.78 2.01 -15.58
CA GLN A 176 -1.81 0.76 -14.79
C GLN A 176 -1.07 -0.44 -15.42
N PHE A 177 -0.63 -0.33 -16.66
CA PHE A 177 -0.03 -1.46 -17.40
C PHE A 177 1.26 -1.08 -18.13
N CYS A 178 1.74 0.16 -17.98
CA CYS A 178 3.02 0.63 -18.53
C CYS A 178 4.03 0.91 -17.42
N GLU A 179 5.30 0.95 -17.80
CA GLU A 179 6.39 1.27 -16.89
C GLU A 179 6.31 2.73 -16.41
N LEU A 180 6.19 2.91 -15.09
CA LEU A 180 6.43 4.18 -14.43
C LEU A 180 7.93 4.47 -14.45
N ASP A 181 8.36 5.54 -15.13
CA ASP A 181 9.77 5.94 -15.23
C ASP A 181 10.74 4.81 -15.68
N GLY A 182 10.23 3.87 -16.47
CA GLY A 182 11.00 2.72 -16.98
C GLY A 182 11.22 1.58 -15.97
N LEU A 183 10.57 1.63 -14.81
CA LEU A 183 10.54 0.55 -13.82
C LEU A 183 9.75 -0.64 -14.36
N ALA A 184 10.32 -1.84 -14.27
CA ALA A 184 9.72 -3.05 -14.84
C ALA A 184 8.37 -3.35 -14.17
N ASP A 185 7.29 -3.15 -14.91
CA ASP A 185 5.91 -3.14 -14.40
C ASP A 185 5.36 -4.57 -14.23
N LEU A 186 4.96 -4.95 -13.01
CA LEU A 186 4.54 -6.31 -12.69
C LEU A 186 3.12 -6.60 -13.21
N ALA A 187 2.93 -7.79 -13.76
CA ALA A 187 1.63 -8.31 -14.17
C ALA A 187 0.81 -8.77 -12.96
N THR A 188 0.35 -7.82 -12.14
CA THR A 188 -0.33 -8.03 -10.85
C THR A 188 -1.70 -8.72 -10.94
N GLU A 189 -2.24 -8.87 -12.15
CA GLU A 189 -3.43 -9.66 -12.44
C GLU A 189 -3.15 -11.18 -12.49
N THR A 190 -1.88 -11.57 -12.64
CA THR A 190 -1.46 -12.98 -12.75
C THR A 190 -1.36 -13.68 -11.40
N GLU A 191 -1.59 -14.99 -11.39
CA GLU A 191 -1.52 -15.78 -10.15
C GLU A 191 -0.10 -15.84 -9.57
N CYS A 192 0.92 -15.93 -10.42
CA CYS A 192 2.32 -15.97 -10.02
C CYS A 192 2.70 -14.71 -9.20
N VAL A 193 2.43 -13.53 -9.76
CA VAL A 193 2.72 -12.24 -9.12
C VAL A 193 1.91 -12.06 -7.84
N ARG A 194 0.61 -12.37 -7.86
CA ARG A 194 -0.23 -12.24 -6.66
C ARG A 194 0.22 -13.14 -5.53
N ALA A 195 0.57 -14.39 -5.83
CA ALA A 195 1.05 -15.33 -4.82
C ALA A 195 2.38 -14.87 -4.22
N ARG A 196 3.31 -14.41 -5.05
CA ARG A 196 4.62 -13.92 -4.59
C ARG A 196 4.52 -12.67 -3.72
N LEU A 197 3.73 -11.68 -4.14
CA LEU A 197 3.48 -10.48 -3.35
C LEU A 197 2.82 -10.83 -2.01
N ALA A 198 1.81 -11.70 -2.02
CA ALA A 198 1.17 -12.14 -0.78
C ALA A 198 2.12 -12.91 0.15
N GLU A 199 3.05 -13.70 -0.39
CA GLU A 199 4.11 -14.36 0.38
C GLU A 199 5.00 -13.33 1.08
N TYR A 200 5.48 -12.32 0.34
CA TYR A 200 6.27 -11.23 0.91
C TYR A 200 5.52 -10.47 2.02
N LEU A 201 4.25 -10.11 1.78
CA LEU A 201 3.43 -9.44 2.81
C LEU A 201 3.23 -10.33 4.05
N ASN A 202 3.08 -11.64 3.87
CA ASN A 202 2.99 -12.58 4.98
C ASN A 202 4.31 -12.76 5.72
N ASP A 203 5.44 -12.64 5.03
CA ASP A 203 6.77 -12.64 5.65
C ASP A 203 6.94 -11.43 6.58
N LEU A 204 6.53 -10.24 6.12
CA LEU A 204 6.47 -9.03 6.96
C LEU A 204 5.54 -9.20 8.17
N ILE A 205 4.34 -9.78 7.96
CA ILE A 205 3.40 -10.08 9.06
C ILE A 205 4.05 -11.02 10.08
N SER A 206 4.80 -12.03 9.62
CA SER A 206 5.48 -12.98 10.50
C SER A 206 6.52 -12.34 11.42
N LEU A 207 7.08 -11.20 11.00
CA LEU A 207 8.02 -10.40 11.79
C LEU A 207 7.34 -9.36 12.69
N GLY A 208 6.00 -9.28 12.69
CA GLY A 208 5.23 -8.43 13.58
C GLY A 208 4.79 -7.09 12.98
N VAL A 209 4.85 -6.91 11.67
CA VAL A 209 4.38 -5.66 11.03
C VAL A 209 2.88 -5.44 11.29
N ASP A 210 2.50 -4.19 11.58
CA ASP A 210 1.13 -3.80 11.94
C ASP A 210 0.39 -3.07 10.82
N GLY A 211 1.12 -2.53 9.85
CA GLY A 211 0.54 -1.84 8.71
C GLY A 211 1.44 -1.81 7.49
N LEU A 212 0.83 -1.49 6.35
CA LEU A 212 1.48 -1.38 5.06
C LEU A 212 1.16 -0.02 4.45
N ARG A 213 2.19 0.64 3.92
CA ARG A 213 2.02 1.74 2.98
C ARG A 213 2.27 1.18 1.59
N LEU A 214 1.26 1.25 0.72
CA LEU A 214 1.34 0.70 -0.63
C LEU A 214 1.86 1.78 -1.56
N ASP A 215 3.09 1.61 -2.02
CA ASP A 215 3.75 2.48 -2.98
C ASP A 215 3.08 2.41 -4.35
N SER A 216 3.00 3.56 -5.03
CA SER A 216 2.52 3.64 -6.42
C SER A 216 1.16 2.96 -6.64
N ALA A 217 0.27 2.93 -5.64
CA ALA A 217 -0.97 2.17 -5.70
C ALA A 217 -1.88 2.59 -6.86
N LYS A 218 -1.82 3.85 -7.32
CA LYS A 218 -2.50 4.34 -8.54
C LYS A 218 -2.19 3.47 -9.78
N HIS A 219 -0.96 2.96 -9.87
CA HIS A 219 -0.43 2.20 -11.00
C HIS A 219 -0.81 0.71 -10.93
N ILE A 220 -1.50 0.27 -9.88
CA ILE A 220 -2.01 -1.11 -9.77
C ILE A 220 -3.54 -1.07 -9.80
N PRO A 221 -4.23 -1.90 -10.59
CA PRO A 221 -5.68 -1.99 -10.55
C PRO A 221 -6.20 -2.33 -9.14
N VAL A 222 -7.29 -1.68 -8.73
CA VAL A 222 -7.94 -1.90 -7.41
C VAL A 222 -8.26 -3.38 -7.17
N ALA A 223 -8.68 -4.10 -8.21
CA ALA A 223 -8.99 -5.52 -8.12
C ALA A 223 -7.77 -6.38 -7.75
N ASP A 224 -6.58 -5.99 -8.21
CA ASP A 224 -5.35 -6.75 -8.01
C ASP A 224 -4.81 -6.53 -6.61
N ILE A 225 -4.76 -5.27 -6.14
CA ILE A 225 -4.44 -4.96 -4.74
C ILE A 225 -5.43 -5.67 -3.79
N SER A 226 -6.73 -5.62 -4.09
CA SER A 226 -7.76 -6.31 -3.29
C SER A 226 -7.51 -7.82 -3.24
N ASN A 227 -7.09 -8.43 -4.36
CA ASN A 227 -6.77 -9.84 -4.42
C ASN A 227 -5.55 -10.17 -3.56
N ILE A 228 -4.44 -9.46 -3.76
CA ILE A 228 -3.17 -9.65 -3.03
C ILE A 228 -3.40 -9.50 -1.53
N THR A 229 -4.03 -8.40 -1.10
CA THR A 229 -4.26 -8.12 0.32
C THR A 229 -5.24 -9.09 0.97
N SER A 230 -6.18 -9.68 0.22
CA SER A 230 -7.08 -10.72 0.75
C SER A 230 -6.39 -12.04 1.09
N ARG A 231 -5.15 -12.25 0.61
CA ARG A 231 -4.32 -13.44 0.88
C ARG A 231 -3.41 -13.28 2.10
N MET A 232 -3.44 -12.12 2.77
CA MET A 232 -2.70 -11.91 4.01
C MET A 232 -3.28 -12.78 5.13
N SER A 233 -2.39 -13.35 5.94
CA SER A 233 -2.70 -14.17 7.12
C SER A 233 -3.35 -13.37 8.25
N LYS A 234 -3.21 -12.04 8.21
CA LYS A 234 -3.77 -11.10 9.18
C LYS A 234 -4.19 -9.82 8.46
N THR A 235 -5.33 -9.26 8.85
CA THR A 235 -5.72 -7.91 8.42
C THR A 235 -4.83 -6.87 9.12
N LEU A 236 -4.11 -6.07 8.33
CA LEU A 236 -3.28 -4.98 8.79
C LEU A 236 -3.93 -3.62 8.49
N TYR A 237 -3.41 -2.55 9.10
CA TYR A 237 -3.71 -1.20 8.63
C TYR A 237 -3.09 -0.97 7.25
N ILE A 238 -3.84 -0.43 6.30
CA ILE A 238 -3.34 -0.15 4.94
C ILE A 238 -3.52 1.33 4.65
N THR A 239 -2.47 1.98 4.18
CA THR A 239 -2.50 3.31 3.57
C THR A 239 -1.91 3.24 2.17
N GLN A 240 -2.46 4.00 1.22
CA GLN A 240 -2.17 3.82 -0.21
C GLN A 240 -1.77 5.15 -0.85
N GLU A 241 -0.72 5.12 -1.66
CA GLU A 241 -0.35 6.26 -2.49
C GLU A 241 -1.18 6.31 -3.77
N VAL A 242 -2.19 7.17 -3.79
CA VAL A 242 -2.98 7.44 -5.00
C VAL A 242 -3.08 8.95 -5.19
N ILE A 243 -2.27 9.49 -6.08
CA ILE A 243 -1.96 10.93 -6.08
C ILE A 243 -3.05 11.89 -6.58
N TYR A 244 -4.23 11.56 -7.09
CA TYR A 244 -5.18 12.54 -7.69
C TYR A 244 -4.56 13.53 -8.71
N GLY A 245 -4.86 13.34 -10.00
CA GLY A 245 -4.82 14.42 -10.98
C GLY A 245 -6.22 14.86 -11.39
N ALA A 246 -6.37 16.13 -11.74
CA ALA A 246 -7.64 16.65 -12.21
C ALA A 246 -7.97 16.09 -13.61
N GLY A 247 -9.13 15.44 -13.74
CA GLY A 247 -9.57 14.83 -15.00
C GLY A 247 -9.05 13.41 -15.24
N GLU A 248 -8.11 12.93 -14.42
CA GLU A 248 -7.58 11.57 -14.53
C GLU A 248 -8.66 10.52 -14.23
N PRO A 249 -8.68 9.39 -14.97
CA PRO A 249 -9.68 8.34 -14.80
C PRO A 249 -9.49 7.52 -13.52
N ILE A 250 -8.29 7.54 -12.93
CA ILE A 250 -7.95 6.81 -11.72
C ILE A 250 -7.92 7.79 -10.55
N THR A 251 -8.82 7.57 -9.59
CA THR A 251 -9.05 8.51 -8.48
C THR A 251 -8.85 7.86 -7.13
N PRO A 252 -8.42 8.62 -6.10
CA PRO A 252 -8.27 8.11 -4.73
C PRO A 252 -9.51 7.37 -4.20
N ASN A 253 -10.71 7.85 -4.51
CA ASN A 253 -11.96 7.27 -4.05
C ASN A 253 -12.21 5.84 -4.54
N GLN A 254 -11.51 5.37 -5.58
CA GLN A 254 -11.62 3.97 -6.02
C GLN A 254 -10.89 3.00 -5.07
N TYR A 255 -9.90 3.47 -4.32
CA TYR A 255 -9.02 2.65 -3.48
C TYR A 255 -9.45 2.55 -2.01
N VAL A 256 -10.45 3.34 -1.58
CA VAL A 256 -10.95 3.31 -0.19
C VAL A 256 -11.61 2.00 0.23
N VAL A 257 -11.87 1.12 -0.75
CA VAL A 257 -12.39 -0.23 -0.51
C VAL A 257 -11.34 -1.18 0.07
N ILE A 258 -10.05 -0.86 -0.13
CA ILE A 258 -8.90 -1.66 0.35
C ILE A 258 -8.44 -1.17 1.73
N GLY A 259 -8.27 0.15 1.88
CA GLY A 259 -7.72 0.78 3.08
C GLY A 259 -7.76 2.30 2.96
N ASP A 260 -7.05 2.99 3.85
CA ASP A 260 -6.94 4.44 3.77
C ASP A 260 -6.14 4.86 2.54
N VAL A 261 -6.42 6.06 2.05
CA VAL A 261 -5.71 6.66 0.91
C VAL A 261 -5.05 7.95 1.34
N GLN A 262 -3.80 8.15 0.93
CA GLN A 262 -3.04 9.36 1.23
C GLN A 262 -3.66 10.56 0.50
N GLU A 263 -4.19 11.52 1.25
CA GLU A 263 -4.84 12.72 0.67
C GLU A 263 -3.79 13.83 0.46
N PHE A 264 -3.09 13.76 -0.67
CA PHE A 264 -2.02 14.69 -1.05
C PHE A 264 -2.47 16.14 -1.20
N ARG A 265 -3.75 16.38 -1.53
CA ARG A 265 -4.30 17.74 -1.68
C ARG A 265 -4.41 18.47 -0.33
N PHE A 266 -4.44 17.73 0.77
CA PHE A 266 -4.47 18.33 2.10
C PHE A 266 -3.19 19.12 2.38
N THR A 267 -2.02 18.53 2.12
CA THR A 267 -0.72 19.16 2.42
C THR A 267 -0.52 20.44 1.63
N THR A 268 -0.87 20.44 0.33
CA THR A 268 -0.77 21.62 -0.54
C THR A 268 -1.75 22.72 -0.13
N THR A 269 -2.96 22.35 0.30
CA THR A 269 -3.96 23.30 0.78
C THR A 269 -3.54 23.95 2.10
N VAL A 270 -2.98 23.18 3.04
CA VAL A 270 -2.40 23.71 4.28
C VAL A 270 -1.24 24.66 3.96
N LEU A 271 -0.31 24.27 3.08
CA LEU A 271 0.80 25.13 2.69
C LEU A 271 0.33 26.45 2.06
N SER A 272 -0.66 26.40 1.17
CA SER A 272 -1.25 27.59 0.54
C SER A 272 -1.90 28.52 1.58
N ALA A 273 -2.62 27.94 2.55
CA ALA A 273 -3.28 28.71 3.61
C ALA A 273 -2.31 29.49 4.48
N PHE A 274 -1.21 28.86 4.90
CA PHE A 274 -0.18 29.54 5.68
C PHE A 274 0.64 30.52 4.84
N SER A 275 0.99 30.17 3.59
CA SER A 275 1.83 31.03 2.73
C SER A 275 1.10 32.29 2.23
N SER A 276 -0.22 32.21 2.04
CA SER A 276 -1.05 33.34 1.62
C SER A 276 -1.52 34.24 2.77
N GLY A 277 -1.31 33.83 4.03
CA GLY A 277 -1.85 34.51 5.21
C GLY A 277 -3.37 34.35 5.39
N ASN A 278 -4.04 33.58 4.54
CA ASN A 278 -5.48 33.34 4.61
C ASN A 278 -5.79 31.94 5.17
N ILE A 279 -5.56 31.75 6.48
CA ILE A 279 -5.82 30.47 7.17
C ILE A 279 -7.33 30.12 7.18
N ALA A 280 -8.22 31.11 7.05
CA ALA A 280 -9.66 30.89 7.04
C ALA A 280 -10.12 29.96 5.90
N GLN A 281 -9.36 29.85 4.80
CA GLN A 281 -9.65 28.91 3.72
C GLN A 281 -9.64 27.43 4.16
N LEU A 282 -9.00 27.09 5.29
CA LEU A 282 -9.03 25.72 5.80
C LEU A 282 -10.41 25.28 6.27
N GLN A 283 -11.32 26.22 6.56
CA GLN A 283 -12.71 25.91 6.93
C GLN A 283 -13.48 25.22 5.81
N SER A 284 -13.09 25.39 4.54
CA SER A 284 -13.74 24.74 3.40
C SER A 284 -13.17 23.37 3.06
N VAL A 285 -12.09 22.91 3.70
CA VAL A 285 -11.49 21.58 3.43
C VAL A 285 -12.51 20.44 3.59
N PRO A 286 -13.38 20.42 4.62
CA PRO A 286 -14.42 19.39 4.73
C PRO A 286 -15.44 19.38 3.58
N LEU A 287 -15.55 20.47 2.80
CA LEU A 287 -16.50 20.63 1.70
C LEU A 287 -15.88 20.35 0.32
N SER A 288 -14.63 19.92 0.28
CA SER A 288 -13.83 19.78 -0.94
C SER A 288 -14.21 18.61 -1.85
N GLY A 289 -15.07 17.69 -1.38
CA GLY A 289 -15.43 16.48 -2.11
C GLY A 289 -14.28 15.47 -2.27
N TRP A 290 -13.22 15.62 -1.47
CA TRP A 290 -12.08 14.71 -1.43
C TRP A 290 -12.43 13.35 -0.82
N VAL A 291 -11.41 12.50 -0.62
CA VAL A 291 -11.61 11.25 0.14
C VAL A 291 -12.18 11.59 1.52
N ALA A 292 -13.26 10.91 1.90
CA ALA A 292 -13.90 11.13 3.19
C ALA A 292 -12.91 10.85 4.33
N PRO A 293 -12.95 11.60 5.45
CA PRO A 293 -12.02 11.42 6.57
C PRO A 293 -11.96 9.99 7.14
N SER A 294 -13.01 9.19 6.94
CA SER A 294 -13.09 7.79 7.36
C SER A 294 -12.32 6.80 6.46
N GLY A 295 -11.69 7.27 5.39
CA GLY A 295 -10.88 6.45 4.47
C GLY A 295 -9.68 7.22 3.91
N ALA A 296 -9.29 8.30 4.60
CA ALA A 296 -8.18 9.16 4.22
C ALA A 296 -7.19 9.24 5.38
N ASN A 297 -5.90 9.20 5.05
CA ASN A 297 -4.88 9.70 5.95
C ASN A 297 -4.18 10.89 5.30
N SER A 298 -3.85 11.90 6.10
CA SER A 298 -3.13 13.09 5.65
C SER A 298 -1.79 13.14 6.35
N PHE A 299 -0.79 13.69 5.67
CA PHE A 299 0.55 13.84 6.21
C PHE A 299 1.03 15.27 6.03
N VAL A 300 1.94 15.67 6.90
CA VAL A 300 2.67 16.94 6.81
C VAL A 300 4.15 16.58 6.88
N ARG A 301 4.91 16.96 5.86
CA ARG A 301 6.35 16.76 5.86
C ARG A 301 6.99 17.88 6.69
N ILE A 302 7.67 17.50 7.76
CA ILE A 302 8.51 18.42 8.52
C ILE A 302 9.96 18.14 8.10
N THR A 303 10.56 19.04 7.34
CA THR A 303 12.00 18.98 7.06
C THR A 303 12.73 19.66 8.21
N ILE A 304 13.28 18.87 9.13
CA ILE A 304 14.23 19.39 10.11
C ILE A 304 15.55 19.59 9.36
N ARG A 305 15.89 20.86 9.05
CA ARG A 305 17.27 21.17 8.67
C ARG A 305 18.11 20.96 9.93
N ASN A 306 18.96 19.94 9.93
CA ASN A 306 19.97 19.79 10.95
C ASN A 306 20.94 20.97 10.82
N GLU A 307 20.75 22.01 11.62
CA GLU A 307 21.78 23.03 11.88
C GLU A 307 22.82 22.55 12.90
N MET A 308 22.72 21.29 13.37
CA MET A 308 23.79 20.65 14.15
C MET A 308 24.83 20.02 13.22
N ALA A 309 25.64 20.90 12.62
CA ALA A 309 27.06 20.58 12.48
C ALA A 309 27.66 20.66 13.89
N ILE A 310 27.87 19.50 14.53
CA ILE A 310 28.73 19.43 15.71
C ILE A 310 30.17 19.49 15.17
N PRO A 311 31.04 20.38 15.71
CA PRO A 311 32.40 20.61 15.21
C PRO A 311 33.30 19.37 15.24
#